data_AF-A0ABC8ARW4-F1
#
_entry.id   AF-A0ABC8ARW4-F1
#
_cell.length_a   1.000
_cell.length_b   1.000
_cell.length_c   1.000
_cell.angle_alpha   90.00
_cell.angle_beta   90.00
_cell.angle_gamma   90.00
#
_symmetry.space_group_name_H-M   'P 1'
#
loop_
_entity.id
_entity.type
_entity.pdbx_description
1 polymer ?
#
loop_
_entity_poly.entity_id
_entity_poly.type
_entity_poly.pdbx_seq_one_letter_code
_entity_poly.pdbx_strand_id
1 'polypeptide(L)'
;MIDGLRRDRRTHPYHDRREYSARANEVAVACHELIGTEPTAVPALLQRAVERVTATLMYMDDSAGIVGDNLRGLMAVHAHACMVAPPDAKRLATWLVKLRLDGPGWPDFELRDYADALGDRGRREIARLLADRATAADPDPYGCDAFGIRIMREQLAETSGDVDEYVAVLAESLHSATQYLKIVDAFTAADRHPDAEQWAARGLGQRGIPEDVAKLRDVYVDLLLRRGATTEAMDLRRKVFDQHPTRRNYADLRRTASMLEQWDGLRGTAIERLYTAVAEQSGYADELITVLLLDEDDLDQAWQVAGEHPDSLYESRWRQLIELRQPDHPAEVIAPLQRLIENRLTDDRDKHRYDRAVKLLRQLRGAYRAAGKSTDFDGYQAELRDRHKRKTSLIAKLDRTGF
;
A
#
# COMPACT_ATOMS: atom_id res chain seq x y z
N MET A 1 16.10 -28.12 22.78
CA MET A 1 15.30 -26.93 22.42
C MET A 1 14.61 -27.09 21.07
N ILE A 2 15.33 -27.30 19.97
CA ILE A 2 14.74 -27.41 18.61
C ILE A 2 13.66 -28.49 18.47
N ASP A 3 13.78 -29.64 19.14
CA ASP A 3 12.73 -30.67 19.12
C ASP A 3 11.40 -30.23 19.74
N GLY A 4 11.44 -29.23 20.64
CA GLY A 4 10.25 -28.58 21.20
C GLY A 4 9.48 -27.69 20.21
N LEU A 5 10.04 -27.44 19.01
CA LEU A 5 9.36 -26.77 17.90
C LEU A 5 8.46 -27.73 17.11
N ARG A 6 8.48 -29.04 17.41
CA ARG A 6 7.48 -29.98 16.90
C ARG A 6 6.16 -29.74 17.62
N ARG A 7 5.12 -29.44 16.85
CA ARG A 7 3.76 -29.34 17.35
C ARG A 7 2.94 -30.53 16.86
N ASP A 8 2.05 -31.05 17.71
CA ASP A 8 1.08 -32.08 17.29
C ASP A 8 0.06 -31.45 16.35
N ARG A 9 -0.12 -32.04 15.17
CA ARG A 9 -1.09 -31.63 14.14
C ARG A 9 -2.54 -31.73 14.63
N ARG A 10 -2.79 -32.51 15.68
CA ARG A 10 -4.11 -32.62 16.34
C ARG A 10 -4.43 -31.45 17.26
N THR A 11 -3.44 -30.61 17.58
CA THR A 11 -3.64 -29.41 18.40
C THR A 11 -4.46 -28.39 17.62
N HIS A 12 -5.51 -27.85 18.25
CA HIS A 12 -6.40 -26.87 17.62
C HIS A 12 -5.62 -25.64 17.12
N PRO A 13 -5.87 -25.10 15.91
CA PRO A 13 -5.02 -24.10 15.25
C PRO A 13 -4.71 -22.83 16.07
N TYR A 14 -5.61 -22.43 16.97
CA TYR A 14 -5.50 -21.21 17.78
C TYR A 14 -4.84 -21.41 19.16
N HIS A 15 -4.53 -22.65 19.55
CA HIS A 15 -3.94 -22.94 20.87
C HIS A 15 -2.41 -22.76 20.89
N ASP A 16 -1.93 -22.27 22.04
CA ASP A 16 -0.53 -22.19 22.47
C ASP A 16 0.40 -21.39 21.56
N ARG A 17 -0.14 -20.53 20.69
CA ARG A 17 0.64 -19.71 19.75
C ARG A 17 1.70 -18.85 20.43
N ARG A 18 1.35 -18.23 21.56
CA ARG A 18 2.28 -17.37 22.32
C ARG A 18 3.40 -18.19 22.96
N GLU A 19 3.09 -19.36 23.49
CA GLU A 19 4.09 -20.27 24.05
C GLU A 19 5.01 -20.83 22.96
N TYR A 20 4.44 -21.18 21.80
CA TYR A 20 5.21 -21.62 20.65
C TYR A 20 6.15 -20.53 20.14
N SER A 21 5.65 -19.29 20.04
CA SER A 21 6.45 -18.11 19.69
C SER A 21 7.61 -17.92 20.66
N ALA A 22 7.36 -17.97 21.98
CA ALA A 22 8.40 -17.85 22.99
C ALA A 22 9.50 -18.92 22.82
N ARG A 23 9.12 -20.19 22.58
CA ARG A 23 10.06 -21.27 22.31
C ARG A 23 10.87 -21.07 21.03
N ALA A 24 10.24 -20.57 19.96
CA ALA A 24 10.93 -20.26 18.71
C ALA A 24 11.97 -19.13 18.91
N ASN A 25 11.61 -18.09 19.66
CA ASN A 25 12.52 -17.02 20.03
C ASN A 25 13.68 -17.51 20.90
N GLU A 26 13.41 -18.34 21.92
CA GLU A 26 14.45 -18.97 22.74
C GLU A 26 15.45 -19.79 21.92
N VAL A 27 14.96 -20.53 20.91
CA VAL A 27 15.84 -21.25 19.96
C VAL A 27 16.69 -20.28 19.15
N ALA A 28 16.11 -19.19 18.64
CA ALA A 28 16.87 -18.20 17.87
C ALA A 28 17.98 -17.54 18.71
N VAL A 29 17.67 -17.14 19.95
CA VAL A 29 18.64 -16.57 20.90
C VAL A 29 19.74 -17.56 21.22
N ALA A 30 19.39 -18.79 21.59
CA ALA A 30 20.39 -19.82 21.91
C ALA A 30 21.28 -20.16 20.71
N CYS A 31 20.73 -20.22 19.50
CA CYS A 31 21.53 -20.42 18.30
C CYS A 31 22.45 -19.22 18.01
N HIS A 32 22.00 -17.99 18.24
CA HIS A 32 22.82 -16.80 18.07
C HIS A 32 24.01 -16.77 19.04
N GLU A 33 23.79 -17.09 20.32
CA GLU A 33 24.86 -17.22 21.31
C GLU A 33 25.85 -18.33 20.96
N LEU A 34 25.36 -19.46 20.43
CA LEU A 34 26.19 -20.59 20.02
C LEU A 34 27.12 -20.25 18.85
N ILE A 35 26.81 -19.24 18.03
CA ILE A 35 27.72 -18.76 16.97
C ILE A 35 29.06 -18.30 17.57
N GLY A 36 29.06 -17.73 18.77
CA GLY A 36 30.29 -17.26 19.43
C GLY A 36 31.19 -18.39 19.98
N THR A 37 30.67 -19.60 20.11
CA THR A 37 31.36 -20.72 20.78
C THR A 37 31.55 -21.94 19.87
N GLU A 38 30.51 -22.35 19.14
CA GLU A 38 30.50 -23.51 18.25
C GLU A 38 29.85 -23.20 16.88
N PRO A 39 30.38 -22.24 16.10
CA PRO A 39 29.71 -21.71 14.91
C PRO A 39 29.44 -22.75 13.82
N THR A 40 30.28 -23.78 13.69
CA THR A 40 30.15 -24.80 12.62
C THR A 40 28.90 -25.67 12.74
N ALA A 41 28.35 -25.85 13.95
CA ALA A 41 27.15 -26.67 14.17
C ALA A 41 25.85 -25.89 13.91
N VAL A 42 25.89 -24.56 14.03
CA VAL A 42 24.71 -23.68 14.08
C VAL A 42 23.88 -23.70 12.78
N PRO A 43 24.47 -23.63 11.56
CA PRO A 43 23.68 -23.64 10.32
C PRO A 43 22.75 -24.86 10.22
N ALA A 44 23.26 -26.07 10.50
CA ALA A 44 22.46 -27.29 10.42
C ALA A 44 21.34 -27.33 11.49
N LEU A 45 21.59 -26.79 12.68
CA LEU A 45 20.60 -26.67 13.74
C LEU A 45 19.47 -25.71 13.34
N LEU A 46 19.82 -24.55 12.77
CA LEU A 46 18.85 -23.57 12.32
C LEU A 46 18.04 -24.03 11.11
N GLN A 47 18.63 -24.76 10.15
CA GLN A 47 17.87 -25.39 9.06
C GLN A 47 16.77 -26.29 9.60
N ARG A 48 17.10 -27.12 10.60
CA ARG A 48 16.12 -27.99 11.27
C ARG A 48 15.06 -27.17 12.03
N ALA A 49 15.43 -26.05 12.66
CA ALA A 49 14.49 -25.18 13.34
C ALA A 49 13.50 -24.54 12.36
N VAL A 50 14.01 -23.99 11.25
CA VAL A 50 13.23 -23.39 10.15
C VAL A 50 12.24 -24.42 9.61
N GLU A 51 12.69 -25.63 9.25
CA GLU A 51 11.81 -26.68 8.74
C GLU A 51 10.66 -27.04 9.70
N ARG A 52 10.92 -27.00 11.02
CA ARG A 52 9.91 -27.31 12.04
C ARG A 52 8.87 -26.21 12.18
N VAL A 53 9.31 -24.96 12.17
CA VAL A 53 8.41 -23.81 12.26
C VAL A 53 7.61 -23.66 10.98
N THR A 54 8.24 -23.79 9.80
CA THR A 54 7.56 -23.81 8.50
C THR A 54 6.49 -24.89 8.45
N ALA A 55 6.81 -26.12 8.86
CA ALA A 55 5.83 -27.19 8.92
C ALA A 55 4.69 -26.89 9.90
N THR A 56 4.98 -26.23 11.03
CA THR A 56 3.97 -25.87 12.04
C THR A 56 2.99 -24.82 11.55
N LEU A 57 3.48 -23.81 10.82
CA LEU A 57 2.65 -22.76 10.21
C LEU A 57 1.64 -23.31 9.19
N MET A 58 1.83 -24.51 8.64
CA MET A 58 0.84 -25.16 7.77
C MET A 58 -0.49 -25.48 8.46
N TYR A 59 -0.53 -25.54 9.79
CA TYR A 59 -1.72 -25.95 10.55
C TYR A 59 -1.92 -25.15 11.85
N MET A 60 -1.17 -24.06 12.04
CA MET A 60 -1.38 -23.08 13.11
C MET A 60 -1.97 -21.81 12.51
N ASP A 61 -2.99 -21.23 13.16
CA ASP A 61 -3.45 -19.89 12.77
C ASP A 61 -2.48 -18.83 13.30
N ASP A 62 -1.69 -18.29 12.38
CA ASP A 62 -0.80 -17.16 12.63
C ASP A 62 -1.23 -15.91 11.87
N SER A 63 -2.54 -15.66 11.77
CA SER A 63 -3.07 -14.42 11.20
C SER A 63 -2.54 -13.15 11.88
N ALA A 64 -2.03 -13.27 13.13
CA ALA A 64 -1.37 -12.18 13.84
C ALA A 64 0.12 -12.00 13.47
N GLY A 65 0.71 -12.90 12.68
CA GLY A 65 2.09 -12.83 12.18
C GLY A 65 3.20 -13.16 13.18
N ILE A 66 2.85 -13.53 14.42
CA ILE A 66 3.81 -13.65 15.53
C ILE A 66 4.81 -14.78 15.26
N VAL A 67 4.35 -15.94 14.81
CA VAL A 67 5.22 -17.09 14.54
C VAL A 67 5.97 -16.92 13.22
N GLY A 68 5.36 -16.26 12.23
CA GLY A 68 6.01 -15.81 11.01
C GLY A 68 7.19 -14.87 11.28
N ASP A 69 7.06 -13.94 12.22
CA ASP A 69 8.15 -13.07 12.64
C ASP A 69 9.32 -13.84 13.28
N ASN A 70 9.02 -14.85 14.10
CA ASN A 70 10.05 -15.75 14.64
C ASN A 70 10.77 -16.53 13.53
N LEU A 71 10.03 -17.00 12.52
CA LEU A 71 10.61 -17.71 11.39
C LEU A 71 11.55 -16.80 10.58
N ARG A 72 11.17 -15.54 10.37
CA ARG A 72 12.05 -14.53 9.76
C ARG A 72 13.31 -14.29 10.59
N GLY A 73 13.17 -14.20 11.92
CA GLY A 73 14.29 -14.11 12.85
C GLY A 73 15.25 -15.31 12.75
N LEU A 74 14.71 -16.54 12.70
CA LEU A 74 15.52 -17.75 12.52
C LEU A 74 16.29 -17.75 11.19
N MET A 75 15.67 -17.27 10.10
CA MET A 75 16.35 -17.12 8.81
C MET A 75 17.49 -16.09 8.87
N ALA A 76 17.31 -14.97 9.57
CA ALA A 76 18.35 -13.96 9.75
C ALA A 76 19.55 -14.51 10.56
N VAL A 77 19.28 -15.23 11.65
CA VAL A 77 20.35 -15.89 12.43
C VAL A 77 21.04 -16.97 11.60
N HIS A 78 20.31 -17.69 10.74
CA HIS A 78 20.88 -18.72 9.87
C HIS A 78 21.82 -18.10 8.82
N ALA A 79 21.41 -17.01 8.15
CA ALA A 79 22.27 -16.27 7.23
C ALA A 79 23.56 -15.80 7.92
N HIS A 80 23.44 -15.22 9.12
CA HIS A 80 24.61 -14.79 9.90
C HIS A 80 25.52 -15.96 10.28
N ALA A 81 24.95 -17.10 10.72
CA ALA A 81 25.73 -18.30 11.03
C ALA A 81 26.48 -18.84 9.79
N CYS A 82 25.82 -18.85 8.62
CA CYS A 82 26.45 -19.23 7.36
C CYS A 82 27.57 -18.26 6.94
N MET A 83 27.47 -16.97 7.27
CA MET A 83 28.56 -16.03 7.02
C MET A 83 29.76 -16.27 7.94
N VAL A 84 29.52 -16.53 9.24
CA VAL A 84 30.59 -16.77 10.23
C VAL A 84 31.30 -18.10 10.02
N ALA A 85 30.55 -19.18 9.75
CA ALA A 85 31.07 -20.49 9.44
C ALA A 85 30.37 -21.07 8.20
N PRO A 86 30.85 -20.75 6.99
CA PRO A 86 30.26 -21.21 5.74
C PRO A 86 30.13 -22.74 5.69
N PRO A 87 28.90 -23.27 5.51
CA PRO A 87 28.71 -24.69 5.23
C PRO A 87 29.17 -25.01 3.80
N ASP A 88 29.05 -26.28 3.40
CA ASP A 88 29.25 -26.63 1.98
C ASP A 88 28.28 -25.83 1.09
N ALA A 89 28.84 -25.05 0.17
CA ALA A 89 28.09 -24.11 -0.67
C ALA A 89 27.03 -24.80 -1.54
N LYS A 90 27.27 -26.03 -2.01
CA LYS A 90 26.30 -26.77 -2.83
C LYS A 90 25.15 -27.30 -1.98
N ARG A 91 25.43 -27.75 -0.76
CA ARG A 91 24.39 -28.16 0.20
C ARG A 91 23.53 -26.97 0.62
N LEU A 92 24.13 -25.81 0.87
CA LEU A 92 23.39 -24.58 1.16
C LEU A 92 22.51 -24.15 -0.02
N ALA A 93 23.08 -24.09 -1.24
CA ALA A 93 22.34 -23.82 -2.47
C ALA A 93 21.14 -24.76 -2.65
N THR A 94 21.36 -26.06 -2.48
CA THR A 94 20.31 -27.09 -2.59
C THR A 94 19.20 -26.86 -1.57
N TRP A 95 19.54 -26.52 -0.33
CA TRP A 95 18.57 -26.27 0.74
C TRP A 95 17.72 -25.03 0.45
N LEU A 96 18.33 -23.93 0.01
CA LEU A 96 17.61 -22.69 -0.35
C LEU A 96 16.67 -22.89 -1.55
N VAL A 97 17.14 -23.56 -2.61
CA VAL A 97 16.30 -23.88 -3.78
C VAL A 97 15.11 -24.75 -3.37
N LYS A 98 15.35 -25.79 -2.56
CA LYS A 98 14.27 -26.64 -2.04
C LYS A 98 13.29 -25.86 -1.19
N LEU A 99 13.77 -24.97 -0.31
CA LEU A 99 12.92 -24.16 0.54
C LEU A 99 11.96 -23.28 -0.27
N ARG A 100 12.45 -22.68 -1.37
CA ARG A 100 11.64 -21.83 -2.23
C ARG A 100 10.71 -22.60 -3.18
N LEU A 101 11.21 -23.66 -3.81
CA LEU A 101 10.47 -24.36 -4.88
C LEU A 101 9.59 -25.49 -4.37
N ASP A 102 10.00 -26.19 -3.31
CA ASP A 102 9.29 -27.36 -2.78
C ASP A 102 8.56 -27.03 -1.45
N GLY A 103 8.79 -25.83 -0.90
CA GLY A 103 8.17 -25.34 0.31
C GLY A 103 6.77 -24.76 0.09
N PRO A 104 6.04 -24.43 1.17
CA PRO A 104 4.67 -23.92 1.09
C PRO A 104 4.56 -22.44 0.69
N GLY A 105 5.67 -21.80 0.31
CA GLY A 105 5.75 -20.35 0.02
C GLY A 105 6.31 -19.49 1.15
N TRP A 106 6.63 -20.08 2.31
CA TRP A 106 7.32 -19.43 3.43
C TRP A 106 8.44 -20.33 3.99
N PRO A 107 9.48 -19.75 4.64
CA PRO A 107 9.71 -18.32 4.81
C PRO A 107 10.21 -17.65 3.54
N ASP A 108 9.98 -16.34 3.47
CA ASP A 108 10.71 -15.50 2.54
C ASP A 108 12.16 -15.31 3.00
N PHE A 109 13.06 -15.27 2.02
CA PHE A 109 14.48 -14.99 2.19
C PHE A 109 15.03 -14.33 0.93
N GLU A 110 16.13 -13.61 1.10
CA GLU A 110 16.90 -12.99 0.01
C GLU A 110 18.23 -13.73 -0.18
N LEU A 111 18.57 -14.10 -1.41
CA LEU A 111 19.86 -14.75 -1.71
C LEU A 111 21.07 -13.88 -1.35
N ARG A 112 20.92 -12.55 -1.36
CA ARG A 112 21.98 -11.60 -0.98
C ARG A 112 22.47 -11.81 0.46
N ASP A 113 21.59 -12.23 1.37
CA ASP A 113 21.94 -12.50 2.77
C ASP A 113 22.86 -13.73 2.89
N TYR A 114 22.92 -14.56 1.85
CA TYR A 114 23.75 -15.76 1.75
C TYR A 114 24.90 -15.61 0.74
N ALA A 115 25.10 -14.43 0.13
CA ALA A 115 26.01 -14.24 -1.00
C ALA A 115 27.45 -14.68 -0.67
N ASP A 116 27.96 -14.28 0.50
CA ASP A 116 29.31 -14.61 0.97
C ASP A 116 29.47 -16.12 1.23
N ALA A 117 28.48 -16.72 1.90
CA ALA A 117 28.49 -18.14 2.24
C ALA A 117 28.35 -19.05 1.01
N LEU A 118 27.59 -18.62 0.00
CA LEU A 118 27.42 -19.34 -1.26
C LEU A 118 28.67 -19.24 -2.13
N GLY A 119 29.22 -18.03 -2.28
CA GLY A 119 30.27 -17.73 -3.25
C GLY A 119 29.91 -18.21 -4.67
N ASP A 120 30.92 -18.29 -5.54
CA ASP A 120 30.73 -18.72 -6.93
C ASP A 120 30.24 -20.17 -7.06
N ARG A 121 30.66 -21.05 -6.14
CA ARG A 121 30.29 -22.47 -6.18
C ARG A 121 28.81 -22.66 -5.88
N GLY A 122 28.29 -21.98 -4.88
CA GLY A 122 26.88 -22.00 -4.51
C GLY A 122 26.02 -21.35 -5.59
N ARG A 123 26.42 -20.16 -6.10
CA ARG A 123 25.71 -19.49 -7.19
C ARG A 123 25.56 -20.35 -8.44
N ARG A 124 26.64 -21.00 -8.90
CA ARG A 124 26.59 -21.93 -10.04
C ARG A 124 25.69 -23.13 -9.78
N GLU A 125 25.67 -23.65 -8.55
CA GLU A 125 24.79 -24.76 -8.19
C GLU A 125 23.32 -24.32 -8.19
N ILE A 126 22.99 -23.12 -7.68
CA ILE A 126 21.65 -22.55 -7.79
C ILE A 126 21.26 -22.42 -9.27
N ALA A 127 22.09 -21.80 -10.10
CA ALA A 127 21.82 -21.65 -11.54
C ALA A 127 21.52 -22.99 -12.21
N ARG A 128 22.34 -24.02 -11.94
CA ARG A 128 22.17 -25.38 -12.46
C ARG A 128 20.83 -25.98 -12.01
N LEU A 129 20.52 -25.91 -10.72
CA LEU A 129 19.27 -26.45 -10.16
C LEU A 129 18.03 -25.74 -10.74
N LEU A 130 18.08 -24.42 -10.93
CA LEU A 130 16.98 -23.66 -11.53
C LEU A 130 16.78 -24.04 -13.00
N ALA A 131 17.85 -24.20 -13.78
CA ALA A 131 17.78 -24.64 -15.18
C ALA A 131 17.22 -26.05 -15.33
N ASP A 132 17.65 -26.98 -14.47
CA ASP A 132 17.11 -28.36 -14.43
C ASP A 132 15.59 -28.34 -14.14
N ARG A 133 15.17 -27.53 -13.15
CA ARG A 133 13.76 -27.41 -12.76
C ARG A 133 12.90 -26.71 -13.82
N ALA A 134 13.42 -25.68 -14.49
CA ALA A 134 12.72 -24.99 -15.57
C ALA A 134 12.48 -25.93 -16.76
N THR A 135 13.47 -26.77 -17.11
CA THR A 135 13.33 -27.76 -18.19
C THR A 135 12.29 -28.85 -17.86
N ALA A 136 12.15 -29.20 -16.57
CA ALA A 136 11.22 -30.21 -16.11
C ALA A 136 9.81 -29.69 -15.81
N ALA A 137 9.61 -28.37 -15.79
CA ALA A 137 8.33 -27.75 -15.48
C ALA A 137 7.50 -27.57 -16.76
N ASP A 138 6.20 -27.89 -16.68
CA ASP A 138 5.25 -27.39 -17.67
C ASP A 138 5.13 -25.87 -17.50
N PRO A 139 5.12 -25.08 -18.59
CA PRO A 139 4.84 -23.65 -18.51
C PRO A 139 3.49 -23.44 -17.81
N ASP A 140 3.39 -22.40 -16.98
CA ASP A 140 2.10 -22.06 -16.40
C ASP A 140 1.08 -21.65 -17.51
N PRO A 141 -0.22 -21.48 -17.20
CA PRO A 141 -1.23 -21.09 -18.19
C PRO A 141 -0.94 -19.79 -18.96
N TYR A 142 0.05 -19.01 -18.52
CA TYR A 142 0.52 -17.77 -19.13
C TYR A 142 1.88 -17.94 -19.82
N GLY A 143 2.38 -19.17 -19.97
CA GLY A 143 3.65 -19.48 -20.59
C GLY A 143 4.87 -19.03 -19.78
N CYS A 144 4.70 -18.78 -18.48
CA CYS A 144 5.75 -18.26 -17.60
C CYS A 144 6.44 -19.39 -16.83
N ASP A 145 7.73 -19.18 -16.49
CA ASP A 145 8.42 -19.97 -15.48
C ASP A 145 7.62 -19.95 -14.17
N ALA A 146 7.58 -21.08 -13.46
CA ALA A 146 6.95 -21.15 -12.15
C ALA A 146 7.46 -20.01 -11.25
N PHE A 147 6.55 -19.30 -10.57
CA PHE A 147 6.83 -18.07 -9.80
C PHE A 147 8.10 -18.14 -8.93
N GLY A 148 8.33 -19.27 -8.25
CA GLY A 148 9.52 -19.50 -7.43
C GLY A 148 10.84 -19.56 -8.22
N ILE A 149 10.83 -20.11 -9.43
CA ILE A 149 12.00 -20.14 -10.33
C ILE A 149 12.34 -18.71 -10.75
N ARG A 150 11.33 -17.94 -11.18
CA ARG A 150 11.53 -16.54 -11.59
C ARG A 150 12.15 -15.69 -10.49
N ILE A 151 11.62 -15.77 -9.26
CA ILE A 151 12.19 -15.04 -8.11
C ILE A 151 13.64 -15.45 -7.84
N MET A 152 13.94 -16.74 -7.86
CA MET A 152 15.30 -17.23 -7.60
C MET A 152 16.28 -16.82 -8.69
N ARG A 153 15.86 -16.81 -9.96
CA ARG A 153 16.69 -16.31 -11.08
C ARG A 153 16.94 -14.80 -10.94
N GLU A 154 15.92 -14.04 -10.59
CA GLU A 154 16.01 -12.60 -10.36
C GLU A 154 16.99 -12.28 -9.22
N GLN A 155 16.81 -12.89 -8.04
CA GLN A 155 17.72 -12.70 -6.90
C GLN A 155 19.14 -13.19 -7.21
N LEU A 156 19.31 -14.28 -7.96
CA LEU A 156 20.63 -14.78 -8.34
C LEU A 156 21.38 -13.75 -9.20
N ALA A 157 20.71 -13.14 -10.18
CA ALA A 157 21.30 -12.09 -11.00
C ALA A 157 21.56 -10.82 -10.17
N GLU A 158 20.69 -10.45 -9.22
CA GLU A 158 20.97 -9.35 -8.29
C GLU A 158 22.27 -9.59 -7.50
N THR A 159 22.55 -10.83 -7.07
CA THR A 159 23.78 -11.16 -6.34
C THR A 159 25.06 -11.12 -7.19
N SER A 160 24.98 -11.10 -8.53
CA SER A 160 26.19 -10.95 -9.36
C SER A 160 26.68 -9.50 -9.39
N GLY A 161 25.79 -8.54 -9.12
CA GLY A 161 26.07 -7.11 -9.25
C GLY A 161 26.17 -6.65 -10.71
N ASP A 162 25.95 -7.54 -11.68
CA ASP A 162 25.91 -7.21 -13.10
C ASP A 162 24.50 -6.73 -13.47
N VAL A 163 24.39 -5.43 -13.70
CA VAL A 163 23.12 -4.77 -14.06
C VAL A 163 22.60 -5.29 -15.40
N ASP A 164 23.46 -5.57 -16.37
CA ASP A 164 23.02 -6.06 -17.67
C ASP A 164 22.52 -7.51 -17.57
N GLU A 165 23.16 -8.35 -16.75
CA GLU A 165 22.66 -9.71 -16.44
C GLU A 165 21.30 -9.65 -15.73
N TYR A 166 21.17 -8.81 -14.70
CA TYR A 166 19.91 -8.62 -13.97
C TYR A 166 18.78 -8.15 -14.88
N VAL A 167 19.06 -7.16 -15.73
CA VAL A 167 18.08 -6.65 -16.69
C VAL A 167 17.74 -7.69 -17.75
N ALA A 168 18.71 -8.48 -18.24
CA ALA A 168 18.43 -9.57 -19.17
C ALA A 168 17.47 -10.59 -18.56
N VAL A 169 17.68 -11.01 -17.31
CA VAL A 169 16.79 -11.93 -16.60
C VAL A 169 15.38 -11.34 -16.42
N LEU A 170 15.26 -10.08 -16.02
CA LEU A 170 13.96 -9.41 -15.92
C LEU A 170 13.26 -9.25 -17.28
N ALA A 171 14.04 -8.97 -18.33
CA ALA A 171 13.52 -8.73 -19.67
C ALA A 171 12.90 -9.96 -20.34
N GLU A 172 13.23 -11.17 -19.88
CA GLU A 172 12.62 -12.42 -20.35
C GLU A 172 11.12 -12.50 -20.04
N SER A 173 10.65 -11.80 -19.00
CA SER A 173 9.27 -11.86 -18.57
C SER A 173 8.79 -10.50 -18.09
N LEU A 174 8.33 -9.65 -19.02
CA LEU A 174 7.84 -8.30 -18.73
C LEU A 174 6.33 -8.21 -18.94
N HIS A 175 5.57 -8.35 -17.87
CA HIS A 175 4.11 -8.37 -17.88
C HIS A 175 3.49 -7.29 -16.98
N SER A 176 4.29 -6.48 -16.29
CA SER A 176 3.78 -5.42 -15.40
C SER A 176 4.72 -4.22 -15.29
N ALA A 177 4.17 -3.04 -15.00
CA ALA A 177 4.94 -1.82 -14.72
C ALA A 177 5.94 -2.00 -13.56
N THR A 178 5.64 -2.87 -12.59
CA THR A 178 6.53 -3.22 -11.48
C THR A 178 7.88 -3.77 -11.96
N GLN A 179 7.90 -4.58 -13.02
CA GLN A 179 9.15 -5.15 -13.55
C GLN A 179 9.98 -4.10 -14.29
N TYR A 180 9.32 -3.18 -14.99
CA TYR A 180 10.00 -2.03 -15.58
C TYR A 180 10.60 -1.13 -14.51
N LEU A 181 9.88 -0.88 -13.40
CA LEU A 181 10.43 -0.14 -12.26
C LEU A 181 11.72 -0.79 -11.72
N LYS A 182 11.75 -2.11 -11.54
CA LYS A 182 12.97 -2.80 -11.09
C LYS A 182 14.16 -2.60 -12.04
N ILE A 183 13.92 -2.64 -13.35
CA ILE A 183 14.95 -2.38 -14.37
C ILE A 183 15.44 -0.92 -14.29
N VAL A 184 14.50 0.03 -14.20
CA VAL A 184 14.79 1.46 -14.13
C VAL A 184 15.58 1.78 -12.85
N ASP A 185 15.20 1.19 -11.71
CA ASP A 185 15.90 1.34 -10.44
C ASP A 185 17.32 0.77 -10.53
N ALA A 186 17.50 -0.40 -11.16
CA ALA A 186 18.82 -1.01 -11.34
C ALA A 186 19.76 -0.14 -12.20
N PHE A 187 19.28 0.40 -13.33
CA PHE A 187 20.07 1.32 -14.15
C PHE A 187 20.33 2.65 -13.44
N THR A 188 19.36 3.16 -12.68
CA THR A 188 19.52 4.41 -11.92
C THR A 188 20.55 4.26 -10.81
N ALA A 189 20.55 3.14 -10.09
CA ALA A 189 21.55 2.84 -9.06
C ALA A 189 22.97 2.67 -9.63
N ALA A 190 23.09 2.34 -10.91
CA ALA A 190 24.36 2.23 -11.63
C ALA A 190 24.75 3.49 -12.42
N ASP A 191 24.08 4.63 -12.17
CA ASP A 191 24.26 5.91 -12.88
C ASP A 191 24.08 5.83 -14.41
N ARG A 192 23.42 4.78 -14.91
CA ARG A 192 23.10 4.56 -16.33
C ARG A 192 21.75 5.16 -16.71
N HIS A 193 21.59 6.46 -16.46
CA HIS A 193 20.33 7.18 -16.66
C HIS A 193 19.74 7.09 -18.09
N PRO A 194 20.52 7.09 -19.19
CA PRO A 194 19.95 6.93 -20.53
C PRO A 194 19.25 5.59 -20.75
N ASP A 195 19.81 4.50 -20.22
CA ASP A 195 19.17 3.17 -20.27
C ASP A 195 17.90 3.15 -19.42
N ALA A 196 17.96 3.72 -18.21
CA ALA A 196 16.81 3.86 -17.32
C ALA A 196 15.66 4.62 -18.01
N GLU A 197 15.96 5.71 -18.74
CA GLU A 197 14.97 6.51 -19.47
C GLU A 197 14.28 5.69 -20.56
N GLN A 198 15.04 4.95 -21.36
CA GLN A 198 14.50 4.10 -22.42
C GLN A 198 13.56 3.02 -21.87
N TRP A 199 13.95 2.39 -20.76
CA TRP A 199 13.15 1.37 -20.11
C TRP A 199 11.89 1.94 -19.44
N ALA A 200 11.98 3.12 -18.83
CA ALA A 200 10.83 3.80 -18.25
C ALA A 200 9.81 4.17 -19.32
N ALA A 201 10.25 4.75 -20.45
CA ALA A 201 9.40 5.04 -21.59
C ALA A 201 8.68 3.79 -22.13
N ARG A 202 9.41 2.67 -22.25
CA ARG A 202 8.85 1.38 -22.71
C ARG A 202 7.77 0.85 -21.76
N GLY A 203 7.98 0.97 -20.45
CA GLY A 203 7.05 0.46 -19.45
C GLY A 203 5.75 1.27 -19.35
N LEU A 204 5.78 2.58 -19.64
CA LEU A 204 4.57 3.42 -19.68
C LEU A 204 3.56 2.99 -20.77
N GLY A 205 4.02 2.28 -21.82
CA GLY A 205 3.15 1.72 -22.85
C GLY A 205 2.47 0.39 -22.45
N GLN A 206 2.78 -0.17 -21.28
CA GLN A 206 2.28 -1.48 -20.87
C GLN A 206 1.08 -1.37 -19.94
N ARG A 207 0.29 -2.46 -19.90
CA ARG A 207 -0.78 -2.61 -18.90
C ARG A 207 -0.17 -2.86 -17.53
N GLY A 208 -0.77 -2.30 -16.49
CA GLY A 208 -0.28 -2.46 -15.13
C GLY A 208 -1.26 -1.92 -14.10
N ILE A 209 -0.93 -2.15 -12.83
CA ILE A 209 -1.64 -1.55 -11.70
C ILE A 209 -1.45 -0.02 -11.81
N PRO A 210 -2.52 0.80 -11.68
CA PRO A 210 -2.43 2.25 -11.85
C PRO A 210 -1.36 2.92 -10.98
N GLU A 211 -1.15 2.41 -9.75
CA GLU A 211 -0.12 2.91 -8.83
C GLU A 211 1.30 2.71 -9.37
N ASP A 212 1.60 1.53 -9.91
CA ASP A 212 2.93 1.22 -10.42
C ASP A 212 3.22 2.00 -11.70
N VAL A 213 2.21 2.19 -12.55
CA VAL A 213 2.33 3.05 -13.74
C VAL A 213 2.56 4.51 -13.33
N ALA A 214 1.92 4.96 -12.24
CA ALA A 214 2.15 6.31 -11.72
C ALA A 214 3.57 6.50 -11.16
N LYS A 215 4.07 5.55 -10.37
CA LYS A 215 5.47 5.55 -9.91
C LYS A 215 6.46 5.52 -11.07
N LEU A 216 6.23 4.67 -12.07
CA LEU A 216 7.08 4.62 -13.25
C LEU A 216 7.11 5.94 -14.01
N ARG A 217 5.97 6.63 -14.08
CA ARG A 217 5.88 7.96 -14.68
C ARG A 217 6.66 9.00 -13.88
N ASP A 218 6.60 8.93 -12.55
CA ASP A 218 7.37 9.83 -11.68
C ASP A 218 8.87 9.69 -11.95
N VAL A 219 9.38 8.46 -11.99
CA VAL A 219 10.78 8.20 -12.30
C VAL A 219 11.14 8.64 -13.72
N TYR A 220 10.26 8.39 -14.70
CA TYR A 220 10.49 8.86 -16.07
C TYR A 220 10.58 10.39 -16.17
N VAL A 221 9.68 11.11 -15.48
CA VAL A 221 9.72 12.58 -15.42
C VAL A 221 11.03 13.06 -14.78
N ASP A 222 11.47 12.43 -13.68
CA ASP A 222 12.73 12.80 -13.03
C ASP A 222 13.94 12.58 -13.96
N LEU A 223 13.95 11.49 -14.74
CA LEU A 223 14.99 11.22 -15.75
C LEU A 223 14.98 12.26 -16.87
N LEU A 224 13.81 12.64 -17.39
CA LEU A 224 13.68 13.70 -18.39
C LEU A 224 14.21 15.05 -17.87
N LEU A 225 13.85 15.41 -16.63
CA LEU A 225 14.32 16.63 -15.99
C LEU A 225 15.84 16.64 -15.81
N ARG A 226 16.44 15.51 -15.39
CA ARG A 226 17.90 15.34 -15.27
C ARG A 226 18.63 15.54 -16.60
N ARG A 227 18.04 15.07 -17.71
CA ARG A 227 18.58 15.27 -19.07
C ARG A 227 18.33 16.69 -19.61
N GLY A 228 17.51 17.50 -18.95
CA GLY A 228 17.12 18.85 -19.40
C GLY A 228 15.95 18.86 -20.40
N ALA A 229 15.24 17.74 -20.58
CA ALA A 229 14.05 17.63 -21.43
C ALA A 229 12.80 18.18 -20.72
N THR A 230 12.84 19.45 -20.32
CA THR A 230 11.82 20.09 -19.47
C THR A 230 10.45 20.16 -20.15
N THR A 231 10.41 20.45 -21.45
CA THR A 231 9.16 20.50 -22.23
C THR A 231 8.49 19.12 -22.28
N GLU A 232 9.25 18.06 -22.55
CA GLU A 232 8.72 16.69 -22.61
C GLU A 232 8.16 16.25 -21.25
N ALA A 233 8.86 16.57 -20.16
CA ALA A 233 8.40 16.29 -18.80
C ALA A 233 7.07 17.01 -18.48
N MET A 234 6.96 18.28 -18.86
CA MET A 234 5.74 19.07 -18.67
C MET A 234 4.57 18.59 -19.54
N ASP A 235 4.82 18.29 -20.81
CA ASP A 235 3.80 17.78 -21.74
C ASP A 235 3.24 16.45 -21.25
N LEU A 236 4.09 15.57 -20.71
CA LEU A 236 3.65 14.31 -20.11
C LEU A 236 2.74 14.53 -18.91
N ARG A 237 3.11 15.42 -17.98
CA ARG A 237 2.30 15.73 -16.79
C ARG A 237 0.97 16.35 -17.17
N ARG A 238 0.98 17.32 -18.10
CA ARG A 238 -0.23 17.97 -18.61
C ARG A 238 -1.15 16.95 -19.28
N LYS A 239 -0.64 16.12 -20.19
CA LYS A 239 -1.43 15.08 -20.87
C LYS A 239 -2.14 14.15 -19.89
N VAL A 240 -1.43 13.70 -18.85
CA VAL A 240 -1.99 12.78 -17.85
C VAL A 240 -3.05 13.47 -16.99
N PHE A 241 -2.81 14.71 -16.60
CA PHE A 241 -3.78 15.51 -15.85
C PHE A 241 -5.03 15.82 -16.69
N ASP A 242 -4.88 16.16 -17.96
CA ASP A 242 -6.00 16.46 -18.86
C ASP A 242 -6.90 15.23 -19.07
N GLN A 243 -6.30 14.04 -19.16
CA GLN A 243 -7.01 12.77 -19.28
C GLN A 243 -7.67 12.34 -17.97
N HIS A 244 -7.02 12.60 -16.84
CA HIS A 244 -7.47 12.19 -15.51
C HIS A 244 -7.28 13.34 -14.50
N PRO A 245 -8.25 14.28 -14.41
CA PRO A 245 -8.20 15.47 -13.56
C PRO A 245 -8.40 15.12 -12.07
N THR A 246 -7.47 14.37 -11.51
CA THR A 246 -7.45 13.96 -10.11
C THR A 246 -6.50 14.84 -9.32
N ARG A 247 -6.72 14.94 -8.00
CA ARG A 247 -5.83 15.67 -7.09
C ARG A 247 -4.38 15.18 -7.19
N ARG A 248 -4.16 13.87 -7.32
CA ARG A 248 -2.80 13.31 -7.50
C ARG A 248 -2.12 13.90 -8.74
N ASN A 249 -2.79 13.85 -9.89
CA ASN A 249 -2.21 14.34 -11.14
C ASN A 249 -2.04 15.86 -11.13
N TYR A 250 -2.94 16.59 -10.46
CA TYR A 250 -2.78 18.02 -10.20
C TYR A 250 -1.52 18.30 -9.37
N ALA A 251 -1.31 17.57 -8.26
CA ALA A 251 -0.14 17.74 -7.40
C ALA A 251 1.17 17.39 -8.12
N ASP A 252 1.15 16.36 -8.96
CA ASP A 252 2.30 15.97 -9.78
C ASP A 252 2.63 17.00 -10.88
N LEU A 253 1.61 17.57 -11.52
CA LEU A 253 1.75 18.69 -12.45
C LEU A 253 2.32 19.91 -11.73
N ARG A 254 1.76 20.28 -10.57
CA ARG A 254 2.23 21.39 -9.74
C ARG A 254 3.68 21.21 -9.32
N ARG A 255 4.07 20.01 -8.86
CA ARG A 255 5.45 19.69 -8.44
C ARG A 255 6.42 19.95 -9.59
N THR A 256 6.13 19.39 -10.76
CA THR A 256 6.98 19.51 -11.95
C THR A 256 7.06 20.97 -12.43
N ALA A 257 5.91 21.65 -12.52
CA ALA A 257 5.84 23.05 -12.93
C ALA A 257 6.54 23.99 -11.94
N SER A 258 6.50 23.70 -10.65
CA SER A 258 7.17 24.49 -9.60
C SER A 258 8.69 24.36 -9.71
N MET A 259 9.21 23.15 -9.94
CA MET A 259 10.65 22.93 -10.19
C MET A 259 11.16 23.68 -11.42
N LEU A 260 10.29 23.96 -12.38
CA LEU A 260 10.59 24.69 -13.61
C LEU A 260 10.18 26.17 -13.57
N GLU A 261 9.74 26.68 -12.42
CA GLU A 261 9.27 28.08 -12.23
C GLU A 261 8.13 28.48 -13.19
N GLN A 262 7.29 27.53 -13.59
CA GLN A 262 6.16 27.72 -14.52
C GLN A 262 4.79 27.63 -13.83
N TRP A 263 4.77 27.29 -12.54
CA TRP A 263 3.51 27.00 -11.84
C TRP A 263 2.55 28.19 -11.81
N ASP A 264 3.04 29.40 -11.55
CA ASP A 264 2.17 30.58 -11.42
C ASP A 264 1.38 30.88 -12.70
N GLY A 265 1.98 30.66 -13.87
CA GLY A 265 1.31 30.80 -15.17
C GLY A 265 0.35 29.65 -15.51
N LEU A 266 0.53 28.48 -14.89
CA LEU A 266 -0.26 27.28 -15.17
C LEU A 266 -1.39 27.05 -14.16
N ARG A 267 -1.26 27.56 -12.93
CA ARG A 267 -2.20 27.36 -11.83
C ARG A 267 -3.65 27.62 -12.24
N GLY A 268 -3.92 28.78 -12.83
CA GLY A 268 -5.27 29.16 -13.27
C GLY A 268 -5.87 28.15 -14.26
N THR A 269 -5.10 27.78 -15.29
CA THR A 269 -5.53 26.80 -16.30
C THR A 269 -5.74 25.40 -15.73
N ALA A 270 -4.95 25.01 -14.72
CA ALA A 270 -5.08 23.71 -14.07
C ALA A 270 -6.37 23.63 -13.22
N ILE A 271 -6.69 24.70 -12.49
CA ILE A 271 -7.95 24.82 -11.74
C ILE A 271 -9.14 24.83 -12.71
N GLU A 272 -9.08 25.61 -13.79
CA GLU A 272 -10.14 25.68 -14.81
C GLU A 272 -10.41 24.31 -15.45
N ARG A 273 -9.37 23.51 -15.68
CA ARG A 273 -9.52 22.13 -16.17
C ARG A 273 -10.31 21.25 -15.20
N LEU A 274 -10.10 21.40 -13.89
CA LEU A 274 -10.88 20.68 -12.87
C LEU A 274 -12.34 21.12 -12.87
N TYR A 275 -12.63 22.42 -12.93
CA TYR A 275 -14.00 22.92 -13.06
C TYR A 275 -14.69 22.36 -14.32
N THR A 276 -13.97 22.34 -15.45
CA THR A 276 -14.45 21.75 -16.70
C THR A 276 -14.77 20.26 -16.51
N ALA A 277 -13.89 19.52 -15.83
CA ALA A 277 -14.09 18.10 -15.56
C ALA A 277 -15.33 17.84 -14.68
N VAL A 278 -15.59 18.70 -13.70
CA VAL A 278 -16.79 18.63 -12.86
C VAL A 278 -18.06 18.89 -13.67
N ALA A 279 -18.03 19.86 -14.58
CA ALA A 279 -19.14 20.15 -15.48
C ALA A 279 -19.42 18.99 -16.46
N GLU A 280 -18.37 18.30 -16.93
CA GLU A 280 -18.47 17.10 -17.77
C GLU A 280 -19.00 15.90 -16.97
N GLN A 281 -18.48 15.71 -15.75
CA GLN A 281 -18.81 14.60 -14.88
C GLN A 281 -18.71 15.04 -13.41
N SER A 282 -19.87 15.14 -12.76
CA SER A 282 -19.99 15.58 -11.36
C SER A 282 -19.24 14.70 -10.34
N GLY A 283 -18.78 13.52 -10.74
CA GLY A 283 -17.93 12.63 -9.93
C GLY A 283 -16.55 13.23 -9.60
N TYR A 284 -16.07 14.22 -10.37
CA TYR A 284 -14.81 14.93 -10.07
C TYR A 284 -14.97 16.02 -9.00
N ALA A 285 -16.18 16.29 -8.49
CA ALA A 285 -16.41 17.37 -7.52
C ALA A 285 -15.58 17.17 -6.24
N ASP A 286 -15.45 15.93 -5.74
CA ASP A 286 -14.63 15.66 -4.54
C ASP A 286 -13.13 15.91 -4.81
N GLU A 287 -12.65 15.62 -6.03
CA GLU A 287 -11.26 15.90 -6.43
C GLU A 287 -10.98 17.40 -6.45
N LEU A 288 -11.84 18.19 -7.10
CA LEU A 288 -11.74 19.65 -7.13
C LEU A 288 -11.79 20.26 -5.73
N ILE A 289 -12.75 19.84 -4.90
CA ILE A 289 -12.85 20.31 -3.50
C ILE A 289 -11.58 19.96 -2.73
N THR A 290 -11.00 18.77 -2.95
CA THR A 290 -9.77 18.39 -2.25
C THR A 290 -8.60 19.27 -2.67
N VAL A 291 -8.48 19.59 -3.97
CA VAL A 291 -7.46 20.53 -4.46
C VAL A 291 -7.67 21.91 -3.85
N LEU A 292 -8.90 22.43 -3.86
CA LEU A 292 -9.20 23.76 -3.31
C LEU A 292 -8.87 23.84 -1.81
N LEU A 293 -9.19 22.81 -1.03
CA LEU A 293 -8.90 22.79 0.41
C LEU A 293 -7.44 22.57 0.75
N LEU A 294 -6.79 21.57 0.15
CA LEU A 294 -5.48 21.10 0.59
C LEU A 294 -4.32 21.75 -0.16
N ASP A 295 -4.55 22.15 -1.40
CA ASP A 295 -3.51 22.64 -2.29
C ASP A 295 -3.62 24.16 -2.51
N GLU A 296 -4.84 24.72 -2.48
CA GLU A 296 -5.10 26.15 -2.73
C GLU A 296 -5.55 26.97 -1.52
N ASP A 297 -5.89 26.32 -0.41
CA ASP A 297 -6.41 26.96 0.81
C ASP A 297 -7.64 27.87 0.57
N ASP A 298 -8.49 27.48 -0.39
CA ASP A 298 -9.67 28.22 -0.82
C ASP A 298 -10.97 27.54 -0.34
N LEU A 299 -11.27 27.74 0.95
CA LEU A 299 -12.48 27.20 1.58
C LEU A 299 -13.77 27.77 0.96
N ASP A 300 -13.76 29.01 0.49
CA ASP A 300 -14.92 29.66 -0.12
C ASP A 300 -15.33 28.95 -1.41
N GLN A 301 -14.38 28.75 -2.33
CA GLN A 301 -14.66 28.03 -3.57
C GLN A 301 -15.00 26.56 -3.32
N ALA A 302 -14.29 25.90 -2.38
CA ALA A 302 -14.61 24.53 -2.01
C ALA A 302 -16.05 24.38 -1.51
N TRP A 303 -16.53 25.35 -0.72
CA TRP A 303 -17.90 25.38 -0.23
C TRP A 303 -18.93 25.60 -1.34
N GLN A 304 -18.67 26.51 -2.29
CA GLN A 304 -19.54 26.75 -3.44
C GLN A 304 -19.71 25.49 -4.30
N VAL A 305 -18.59 24.85 -4.69
CA VAL A 305 -18.61 23.61 -5.48
C VAL A 305 -19.39 22.51 -4.77
N ALA A 306 -19.25 22.39 -3.44
CA ALA A 306 -20.02 21.43 -2.67
C ALA A 306 -21.53 21.71 -2.71
N GLY A 307 -21.93 22.98 -2.62
CA GLY A 307 -23.31 23.43 -2.73
C GLY A 307 -23.93 23.16 -4.10
N GLU A 308 -23.14 23.26 -5.17
CA GLU A 308 -23.57 22.97 -6.55
C GLU A 308 -23.70 21.46 -6.83
N HIS A 309 -22.92 20.64 -6.14
CA HIS A 309 -22.87 19.18 -6.34
C HIS A 309 -23.11 18.37 -5.05
N PRO A 310 -24.25 18.56 -4.36
CA PRO A 310 -24.45 18.02 -3.02
C PRO A 310 -24.55 16.49 -2.94
N ASP A 311 -24.96 15.85 -4.03
CA ASP A 311 -25.14 14.40 -4.15
C ASP A 311 -23.88 13.67 -4.65
N SER A 312 -22.88 14.41 -5.14
CA SER A 312 -21.59 13.85 -5.59
C SER A 312 -20.59 13.61 -4.46
N LEU A 313 -20.91 14.04 -3.24
CA LEU A 313 -19.98 14.04 -2.11
C LEU A 313 -20.38 13.04 -1.04
N TYR A 314 -19.38 12.34 -0.51
CA TYR A 314 -19.56 11.51 0.67
C TYR A 314 -19.86 12.36 1.91
N GLU A 315 -20.60 11.79 2.87
CA GLU A 315 -20.90 12.48 4.13
C GLU A 315 -19.62 12.92 4.87
N SER A 316 -18.55 12.13 4.81
CA SER A 316 -17.26 12.50 5.41
C SER A 316 -16.73 13.83 4.90
N ARG A 317 -16.85 14.09 3.59
CA ARG A 317 -16.44 15.36 2.98
C ARG A 317 -17.29 16.51 3.48
N TRP A 318 -18.62 16.32 3.50
CA TRP A 318 -19.53 17.33 4.01
C TRP A 318 -19.26 17.69 5.47
N ARG A 319 -18.96 16.71 6.32
CA ARG A 319 -18.59 16.98 7.73
C ARG A 319 -17.31 17.80 7.83
N GLN A 320 -16.29 17.48 7.03
CA GLN A 320 -15.04 18.25 6.99
C GLN A 320 -15.30 19.71 6.59
N LEU A 321 -16.06 19.94 5.51
CA LEU A 321 -16.42 21.28 5.05
C LEU A 321 -17.20 22.06 6.12
N ILE A 322 -18.19 21.43 6.76
CA ILE A 322 -18.98 22.05 7.82
C ILE A 322 -18.09 22.44 9.00
N GLU A 323 -17.18 21.57 9.43
CA GLU A 323 -16.27 21.85 10.55
C GLU A 323 -15.37 23.05 10.27
N LEU A 324 -14.84 23.15 9.04
CA LEU A 324 -14.03 24.29 8.60
C LEU A 324 -14.86 25.57 8.44
N ARG A 325 -16.11 25.47 7.98
CA ARG A 325 -16.98 26.63 7.65
C ARG A 325 -17.71 27.21 8.87
N GLN A 326 -18.06 26.36 9.83
CA GLN A 326 -18.92 26.72 10.96
C GLN A 326 -18.42 27.88 11.84
N PRO A 327 -17.10 28.04 12.13
CA PRO A 327 -16.61 29.13 12.96
C PRO A 327 -16.92 30.53 12.38
N ASP A 328 -16.74 30.70 11.07
CA ASP A 328 -16.87 31.99 10.41
C ASP A 328 -18.27 32.20 9.79
N HIS A 329 -18.92 31.11 9.35
CA HIS A 329 -20.23 31.14 8.69
C HIS A 329 -21.23 30.15 9.32
N PRO A 330 -21.60 30.31 10.61
CA PRO A 330 -22.44 29.34 11.32
C PRO A 330 -23.86 29.20 10.74
N ALA A 331 -24.37 30.22 10.04
CA ALA A 331 -25.68 30.16 9.40
C ALA A 331 -25.68 29.29 8.13
N GLU A 332 -24.57 29.26 7.37
CA GLU A 332 -24.47 28.55 6.09
C GLU A 332 -24.45 27.03 6.28
N VAL A 333 -23.91 26.56 7.41
CA VAL A 333 -23.79 25.12 7.70
C VAL A 333 -25.11 24.46 8.14
N ILE A 334 -26.14 25.25 8.44
CA ILE A 334 -27.43 24.76 8.96
C ILE A 334 -28.12 23.83 7.95
N ALA A 335 -28.33 24.29 6.71
CA ALA A 335 -29.03 23.50 5.70
C ALA A 335 -28.27 22.21 5.31
N PRO A 336 -26.95 22.23 5.09
CA PRO A 336 -26.15 21.01 4.92
C PRO A 336 -26.27 20.02 6.09
N LEU A 337 -26.20 20.51 7.34
CA LEU A 337 -26.37 19.66 8.54
C LEU A 337 -27.75 19.01 8.60
N GLN A 338 -28.82 19.76 8.31
CA GLN A 338 -30.18 19.23 8.26
C GLN A 338 -30.32 18.11 7.21
N ARG A 339 -29.72 18.29 6.02
CA ARG A 339 -29.70 17.26 4.97
C ARG A 339 -28.94 16.00 5.41
N LEU A 340 -27.78 16.14 6.05
CA LEU A 340 -27.03 15.00 6.58
C LEU A 340 -27.81 14.23 7.65
N ILE A 341 -28.53 14.93 8.53
CA ILE A 341 -29.40 14.32 9.54
C ILE A 341 -30.49 13.50 8.84
N GLU A 342 -31.21 14.09 7.88
CA GLU A 342 -32.30 13.40 7.19
C GLU A 342 -31.80 12.18 6.41
N ASN A 343 -30.69 12.29 5.67
CA ASN A 343 -30.05 11.17 4.97
C ASN A 343 -29.68 10.03 5.93
N ARG A 344 -29.22 10.36 7.14
CA ARG A 344 -28.89 9.35 8.15
C ARG A 344 -30.14 8.68 8.73
N LEU A 345 -31.22 9.43 8.93
CA LEU A 345 -32.48 8.90 9.46
C LEU A 345 -33.21 7.96 8.48
N THR A 346 -32.93 8.07 7.18
CA THR A 346 -33.49 7.23 6.13
C THR A 346 -32.62 6.01 5.77
N ASP A 347 -31.35 5.96 6.17
CA ASP A 347 -30.48 4.82 5.93
C ASP A 347 -30.84 3.61 6.82
N ASP A 348 -31.65 2.67 6.29
CA ASP A 348 -32.05 1.44 6.99
C ASP A 348 -30.92 0.40 7.16
N ARG A 349 -29.75 0.61 6.53
CA ARG A 349 -28.62 -0.33 6.62
C ARG A 349 -27.71 -0.05 7.81
N ASP A 350 -27.73 1.17 8.36
CA ASP A 350 -26.87 1.57 9.48
C ASP A 350 -27.54 1.33 10.84
N LYS A 351 -27.08 0.30 11.56
CA LYS A 351 -27.55 -0.03 12.93
C LYS A 351 -27.30 1.11 13.94
N HIS A 352 -26.36 2.01 13.66
CA HIS A 352 -25.99 3.14 14.52
C HIS A 352 -26.52 4.48 14.01
N ARG A 353 -27.44 4.47 13.05
CA ARG A 353 -27.97 5.69 12.40
C ARG A 353 -28.49 6.74 13.39
N TYR A 354 -29.24 6.34 14.41
CA TYR A 354 -29.80 7.28 15.39
C TYR A 354 -28.73 7.88 16.30
N ASP A 355 -27.72 7.10 16.68
CA ASP A 355 -26.60 7.62 17.47
C ASP A 355 -25.80 8.66 16.69
N ARG A 356 -25.57 8.42 15.40
CA ARG A 356 -24.90 9.36 14.51
C ARG A 356 -25.76 10.60 14.21
N ALA A 357 -27.06 10.43 13.99
CA ALA A 357 -27.99 11.55 13.80
C ALA A 357 -28.03 12.48 15.01
N VAL A 358 -28.04 11.93 16.24
CA VAL A 358 -27.97 12.76 17.47
C VAL A 358 -26.66 13.55 17.58
N LYS A 359 -25.52 12.99 17.13
CA LYS A 359 -24.27 13.76 17.08
C LYS A 359 -24.38 14.95 16.14
N LEU A 360 -24.95 14.76 14.94
CA LEU A 360 -25.19 15.85 13.99
C LEU A 360 -26.22 16.87 14.52
N LEU A 361 -27.26 16.43 15.25
CA LEU A 361 -28.22 17.32 15.90
C LEU A 361 -27.58 18.23 16.96
N ARG A 362 -26.61 17.73 17.73
CA ARG A 362 -25.82 18.57 18.66
C ARG A 362 -25.03 19.64 17.92
N GLN A 363 -24.39 19.26 16.82
CA GLN A 363 -23.66 20.21 15.98
C GLN A 363 -24.59 21.26 15.38
N LEU A 364 -25.76 20.85 14.88
CA LEU A 364 -26.80 21.74 14.35
C LEU A 364 -27.29 22.74 15.40
N ARG A 365 -27.58 22.28 16.63
CA ARG A 365 -27.93 23.17 17.75
C ARG A 365 -26.84 24.21 18.01
N GLY A 366 -25.57 23.80 17.95
CA GLY A 366 -24.42 24.69 18.04
C GLY A 366 -24.40 25.76 16.93
N ALA A 367 -24.64 25.35 15.68
CA ALA A 367 -24.70 26.26 14.53
C ALA A 367 -25.84 27.29 14.66
N TYR A 368 -27.06 26.86 15.03
CA TYR A 368 -28.18 27.78 15.28
C TYR A 368 -27.89 28.78 16.40
N ARG A 369 -27.25 28.32 17.48
CA ARG A 369 -26.86 29.20 18.60
C ARG A 369 -25.83 30.24 18.15
N ALA A 370 -24.80 29.82 17.43
CA ALA A 370 -23.77 30.72 16.90
C ALA A 370 -24.34 31.72 15.86
N ALA A 371 -25.36 31.33 15.10
CA ALA A 371 -26.08 32.20 14.18
C ALA A 371 -27.14 33.10 14.83
N GLY A 372 -27.31 33.05 16.17
CA GLY A 372 -28.33 33.84 16.89
C GLY A 372 -29.77 33.38 16.68
N LYS A 373 -30.00 32.19 16.13
CA LYS A 373 -31.31 31.63 15.73
C LYS A 373 -31.76 30.48 16.62
N SER A 374 -31.57 30.59 17.94
CA SER A 374 -31.84 29.47 18.86
C SER A 374 -33.31 29.03 18.87
N THR A 375 -34.26 29.95 18.68
CA THR A 375 -35.70 29.64 18.58
C THR A 375 -36.05 28.82 17.34
N ASP A 376 -35.33 29.03 16.23
CA ASP A 376 -35.55 28.32 14.98
C ASP A 376 -35.13 26.85 15.11
N PHE A 377 -34.15 26.56 15.98
CA PHE A 377 -33.75 25.20 16.30
C PHE A 377 -34.86 24.42 17.02
N ASP A 378 -35.56 25.04 17.97
CA ASP A 378 -36.67 24.41 18.68
C ASP A 378 -37.81 24.07 17.72
N GLY A 379 -38.09 24.96 16.76
CA GLY A 379 -39.02 24.72 15.66
C GLY A 379 -38.60 23.54 14.78
N TYR A 380 -37.33 23.50 14.34
CA TYR A 380 -36.80 22.39 13.56
C TYR A 380 -36.88 21.05 14.31
N GLN A 381 -36.56 21.04 15.61
CA GLN A 381 -36.62 19.84 16.44
C GLN A 381 -38.07 19.32 16.55
N ALA A 382 -39.05 20.20 16.76
CA ALA A 382 -40.46 19.84 16.81
C ALA A 382 -40.94 19.25 15.47
N GLU A 383 -40.56 19.86 14.35
CA GLU A 383 -40.90 19.38 13.01
C GLU A 383 -40.28 18.00 12.71
N LEU A 384 -39.00 17.81 13.06
CA LEU A 384 -38.30 16.55 12.89
C LEU A 384 -38.99 15.41 13.66
N ARG A 385 -39.46 15.69 14.89
CA ARG A 385 -40.20 14.73 15.72
C ARG A 385 -41.55 14.38 15.12
N ASP A 386 -42.31 15.35 14.61
CA ASP A 386 -43.61 15.07 13.99
C ASP A 386 -43.46 14.25 12.71
N ARG A 387 -42.49 14.60 11.85
CA ARG A 387 -42.19 13.88 10.59
C ARG A 387 -41.83 12.42 10.84
N HIS A 388 -41.03 12.15 11.88
CA HIS A 388 -40.55 10.80 12.21
C HIS A 388 -41.28 10.14 13.39
N LYS A 389 -42.48 10.60 13.77
CA LYS A 389 -43.22 10.11 14.96
C LYS A 389 -43.50 8.60 14.97
N ARG A 390 -43.56 7.97 13.80
CA ARG A 390 -43.76 6.52 13.66
C ARG A 390 -42.49 5.71 13.97
N LYS A 391 -41.31 6.33 13.95
CA LYS A 391 -40.03 5.70 14.30
C LYS A 391 -39.81 5.75 15.81
N THR A 392 -40.51 4.89 16.55
CA THR A 392 -40.53 4.89 18.03
C THR A 392 -39.14 4.79 18.67
N SER A 393 -38.22 4.04 18.06
CA SER A 393 -36.83 3.92 18.51
C SER A 393 -36.02 5.21 18.37
N LEU A 394 -36.28 6.01 17.33
CA LEU A 394 -35.72 7.35 17.17
C LEU A 394 -36.26 8.27 18.27
N ILE A 395 -37.58 8.33 18.46
CA ILE A 395 -38.21 9.20 19.46
C ILE A 395 -37.66 8.89 20.86
N ALA A 396 -37.61 7.61 21.25
CA ALA A 396 -37.04 7.19 22.53
C ALA A 396 -35.54 7.54 22.67
N LYS A 397 -34.79 7.69 21.56
CA LYS A 397 -33.40 8.13 21.58
C LYS A 397 -33.29 9.64 21.74
N LEU A 398 -34.13 10.41 21.03
CA LEU A 398 -34.20 11.86 21.15
C LEU A 398 -34.54 12.25 22.59
N ASP A 399 -35.57 11.64 23.18
CA ASP A 399 -35.97 11.89 24.58
C ASP A 399 -34.82 11.66 25.58
N ARG A 400 -34.11 10.53 25.43
CA ARG A 400 -32.95 10.19 26.28
C ARG A 400 -31.77 11.16 26.13
N THR A 401 -31.69 11.88 25.01
CA THR A 401 -30.55 12.75 24.70
C THR A 401 -30.88 14.24 24.76
N GLY A 402 -32.11 14.59 25.15
CA GLY A 402 -32.57 15.97 25.28
C GLY A 402 -32.84 16.65 23.93
N PHE A 403 -33.32 15.89 22.95
CA PHE A 403 -33.77 16.33 21.62
C PHE A 403 -35.21 15.87 21.34
#